data_AF-B5HVE1-F1
#
_entry.id   AF-B5HVE1-F1
#
_cell.length_a   1.000
_cell.length_b   1.000
_cell.length_c   1.000
_cell.angle_alpha   90.00
_cell.angle_beta   90.00
_cell.angle_gamma   90.00
#
_symmetry.space_group_name_H-M   'P 1'
#
loop_
_entity.id
_entity.type
_entity.pdbx_description
1 polymer ?
#
loop_
_entity_poly.entity_id
_entity_poly.type
_entity_poly.pdbx_seq_one_letter_code
_entity_poly.pdbx_strand_id
1 'polypeptide(L)'
;MASWTLAIGLGGMLGNLGGGLVGQFLTWRALFALMVPLAALLAVTVALTTPRTERAPQHRLDPLGTLLLTAGLVAVLFGIIEGPVHGWTSPRILTAFAAGAALVTAFTAHSLRSRTPLFDPRVFASPRLRSTTLGLATGFFGLFSLFYVNSQYLQGVKGYGPAVTGMAILPLIVGMAALPRLAARWAGRPLPVIATGLALIGLGLLGVSTVDAGTPYPLYACWLLVVSAGTGLSMPALTLGVATALPPHRAGLASGLGTSAREIGAALGVAVTGTVLASHPDLSHGMGPALRTVAVLVLVCTAVVVLGHRDRSGKSRTIAFNRERVLSRSARH
;
A
#
# COMPACT_ATOMS: atom_id res chain seq x y z
N MET A 1 6.47 -12.89 -13.27
CA MET A 1 6.23 -12.64 -11.82
C MET A 1 7.53 -12.67 -11.02
N ALA A 2 8.35 -13.72 -11.09
CA ALA A 2 9.62 -13.80 -10.33
C ALA A 2 10.63 -12.71 -10.72
N SER A 3 10.84 -12.46 -12.02
CA SER A 3 11.70 -11.38 -12.52
C SER A 3 11.21 -9.99 -12.09
N TRP A 4 9.90 -9.75 -12.16
CA TRP A 4 9.27 -8.50 -11.72
C TRP A 4 9.46 -8.24 -10.22
N THR A 5 9.30 -9.27 -9.39
CA THR A 5 9.48 -9.16 -7.92
C THR A 5 10.96 -8.93 -7.56
N LEU A 6 11.88 -9.59 -8.27
CA LEU A 6 13.33 -9.37 -8.13
C LEU A 6 13.72 -7.95 -8.53
N ALA A 7 13.16 -7.42 -9.63
CA ALA A 7 13.43 -6.05 -10.06
C ALA A 7 12.96 -5.02 -9.02
N ILE A 8 11.78 -5.21 -8.42
CA ILE A 8 11.29 -4.35 -7.33
C ILE A 8 12.20 -4.44 -6.10
N GLY A 9 12.60 -5.65 -5.71
CA GLY A 9 13.47 -5.87 -4.56
C GLY A 9 14.86 -5.24 -4.74
N LEU A 10 15.47 -5.44 -5.91
CA LEU A 10 16.76 -4.84 -6.28
C LEU A 10 16.65 -3.31 -6.36
N GLY A 11 15.58 -2.79 -6.96
CA GLY A 11 15.33 -1.35 -7.01
C GLY A 11 15.19 -0.72 -5.61
N GLY A 12 14.46 -1.38 -4.71
CA GLY A 12 14.34 -0.93 -3.31
C GLY A 12 15.67 -0.97 -2.55
N MET A 13 16.48 -2.01 -2.74
CA MET A 13 17.81 -2.14 -2.14
C MET A 13 18.79 -1.10 -2.67
N LEU A 14 18.92 -0.99 -4.00
CA LEU A 14 19.78 -0.01 -4.67
C LEU A 14 19.34 1.42 -4.37
N GLY A 15 18.04 1.67 -4.29
CA GLY A 15 17.48 2.96 -3.91
C GLY A 15 17.84 3.38 -2.49
N ASN A 16 17.74 2.48 -1.51
CA ASN A 16 18.11 2.78 -0.12
C ASN A 16 19.62 2.93 0.06
N LEU A 17 20.43 2.03 -0.50
CA LEU A 17 21.89 2.10 -0.41
C LEU A 17 22.44 3.30 -1.19
N GLY A 18 22.00 3.49 -2.43
CA GLY A 18 22.36 4.64 -3.25
C GLY A 18 21.88 5.95 -2.63
N GLY A 19 20.65 5.97 -2.11
CA GLY A 19 20.08 7.12 -1.40
C GLY A 19 20.90 7.53 -0.18
N GLY A 20 21.28 6.56 0.66
CA GLY A 20 22.08 6.80 1.87
C GLY A 20 23.51 7.26 1.57
N LEU A 21 24.17 6.66 0.57
CA LEU A 21 25.53 7.04 0.15
C LEU A 21 25.56 8.44 -0.48
N VAL A 22 24.65 8.73 -1.40
CA VAL A 22 24.54 10.06 -1.99
C VAL A 22 24.16 11.08 -0.92
N GLY A 23 23.27 10.76 0.01
CA GLY A 23 22.94 11.65 1.14
C GLY A 23 24.10 11.93 2.10
N GLN A 24 25.10 11.05 2.18
CA GLN A 24 26.29 11.24 3.02
C GLN A 24 27.38 12.08 2.35
N PHE A 25 27.60 11.89 1.05
CA PHE A 25 28.74 12.46 0.33
C PHE A 25 28.38 13.54 -0.70
N LEU A 26 27.11 13.64 -1.07
CA LEU A 26 26.63 14.52 -2.13
C LEU A 26 25.43 15.34 -1.64
N THR A 27 25.07 16.37 -2.40
CA THR A 27 23.86 17.15 -2.13
C THR A 27 22.62 16.36 -2.51
N TRP A 28 21.49 16.66 -1.85
CA TRP A 28 20.19 16.06 -2.19
C TRP A 28 19.81 16.22 -3.68
N ARG A 29 20.31 17.27 -4.35
CA ARG A 29 20.12 17.51 -5.80
C ARG A 29 20.77 16.41 -6.65
N ALA A 30 21.87 15.84 -6.20
CA ALA A 30 22.57 14.77 -6.91
C ALA A 30 21.73 13.49 -6.99
N LEU A 31 20.86 13.22 -6.00
CA LEU A 31 19.90 12.10 -6.06
C LEU A 31 19.01 12.21 -7.30
N PHE A 32 18.44 13.40 -7.53
CA PHE A 32 17.60 13.66 -8.69
C PHE A 32 18.40 13.63 -9.99
N ALA A 33 19.58 14.25 -10.00
CA ALA A 33 20.46 14.26 -11.17
C ALA A 33 20.88 12.85 -11.62
N LEU A 34 21.08 11.91 -10.68
CA LEU A 34 21.42 10.52 -10.99
C LEU A 34 20.22 9.70 -11.49
N MET A 35 19.01 10.02 -11.03
CA MET A 35 17.78 9.33 -11.45
C MET A 35 17.38 9.67 -12.89
N VAL A 36 17.65 10.88 -13.36
CA VAL A 36 17.34 11.31 -14.74
C VAL A 36 18.00 10.42 -15.81
N PRO A 37 19.33 10.21 -15.83
CA PRO A 37 19.97 9.36 -16.84
C PRO A 37 19.54 7.90 -16.72
N LEU A 38 19.32 7.41 -15.50
CA LEU A 38 18.80 6.05 -15.29
C LEU A 38 17.39 5.90 -15.87
N ALA A 39 16.50 6.86 -15.63
CA ALA A 39 15.16 6.87 -16.19
C ALA A 39 15.18 6.96 -17.72
N ALA A 40 16.05 7.80 -18.29
CA ALA A 40 16.24 7.91 -19.74
C ALA A 40 16.74 6.59 -20.34
N LEU A 41 17.74 5.95 -19.73
CA LEU A 41 18.26 4.65 -20.15
C LEU A 41 17.17 3.58 -20.14
N LEU A 42 16.38 3.50 -19.06
CA LEU A 42 15.27 2.56 -18.94
C LEU A 42 14.19 2.83 -19.99
N ALA A 43 13.84 4.10 -20.23
CA ALA A 43 12.87 4.49 -21.25
C ALA A 43 13.32 4.09 -22.66
N VAL A 44 14.60 4.34 -23.00
CA VAL A 44 15.20 3.92 -24.26
C VAL A 44 15.20 2.39 -24.38
N THR A 45 15.60 1.69 -23.32
CA THR A 45 15.63 0.22 -23.32
C THR A 45 14.23 -0.36 -23.57
N VAL A 46 13.20 0.17 -22.90
CA VAL A 46 11.81 -0.22 -23.13
C VAL A 46 11.37 0.08 -24.56
N ALA A 47 11.69 1.27 -25.09
CA ALA A 47 11.35 1.66 -26.45
C ALA A 47 11.98 0.75 -27.52
N LEU A 48 13.19 0.23 -27.27
CA LEU A 48 13.92 -0.64 -28.21
C LEU A 48 13.55 -2.12 -28.08
N THR A 49 13.17 -2.59 -26.88
CA THR A 49 13.03 -4.03 -26.59
C THR A 49 11.59 -4.52 -26.47
N THR A 50 10.63 -3.62 -26.20
CA THR A 50 9.25 -4.04 -25.92
C THR A 50 8.42 -4.09 -27.21
N PRO A 51 7.84 -5.25 -27.57
CA PRO A 51 6.97 -5.35 -28.74
C PRO A 51 5.77 -4.42 -28.60
N ARG A 52 5.41 -3.74 -29.68
CA ARG A 52 4.23 -2.87 -29.73
C ARG A 52 2.99 -3.74 -29.56
N THR A 53 2.32 -3.64 -28.41
CA THR A 53 1.04 -4.32 -28.21
C THR A 53 -0.03 -3.63 -29.05
N GLU A 54 -0.93 -4.41 -29.65
CA GLU A 54 -2.09 -3.84 -30.35
C GLU A 54 -2.85 -2.89 -29.42
N ARG A 55 -3.20 -1.70 -29.94
CA ARG A 55 -4.03 -0.75 -29.20
C ARG A 55 -5.36 -1.42 -28.92
N ALA A 56 -5.63 -1.74 -27.66
CA ALA A 56 -6.97 -2.06 -27.21
C ALA A 56 -7.92 -0.95 -27.72
N PRO A 57 -9.14 -1.30 -28.20
CA PRO A 57 -10.07 -0.34 -28.77
C PRO A 57 -10.20 0.87 -27.85
N GLN A 58 -10.01 2.07 -28.42
CA GLN A 58 -9.87 3.34 -27.71
C GLN A 58 -10.93 3.47 -26.62
N HIS A 59 -10.56 3.23 -25.36
CA HIS A 59 -11.35 3.74 -24.24
C HIS A 59 -11.22 5.26 -24.32
N ARG A 60 -12.33 5.92 -24.66
CA ARG A 60 -12.40 7.38 -24.61
C ARG A 60 -12.01 7.82 -23.21
N LEU A 61 -11.06 8.74 -23.13
CA LEU A 61 -10.60 9.30 -21.86
C LEU A 61 -11.78 10.01 -21.18
N ASP A 62 -11.88 9.88 -19.86
CA ASP A 62 -12.82 10.61 -19.01
C ASP A 62 -12.07 11.75 -18.31
N PRO A 63 -11.78 12.87 -18.98
CA PRO A 63 -11.00 13.96 -18.39
C PRO A 63 -11.71 14.57 -17.18
N LEU A 64 -13.04 14.69 -17.24
CA LEU A 64 -13.83 15.24 -16.15
C LEU A 64 -13.81 14.32 -14.93
N GLY A 65 -14.08 13.02 -15.10
CA GLY A 65 -14.01 12.07 -14.00
C GLY A 65 -12.61 11.97 -13.41
N THR A 66 -11.58 12.00 -14.25
CA THR A 66 -10.17 12.02 -13.80
C THR A 66 -9.88 13.26 -12.96
N LEU A 67 -10.31 14.45 -13.41
CA LEU A 67 -10.12 15.70 -12.69
C LEU A 67 -10.86 15.70 -11.35
N LEU A 68 -12.13 15.29 -11.33
CA LEU A 68 -12.94 15.22 -10.12
C LEU A 68 -12.33 14.29 -9.07
N LEU A 69 -11.92 13.08 -9.48
CA LEU A 69 -11.29 12.13 -8.57
C LEU A 69 -9.94 12.63 -8.06
N THR A 70 -9.11 13.16 -8.95
CA THR A 70 -7.77 13.66 -8.59
C THR A 70 -7.86 14.84 -7.63
N ALA A 71 -8.69 15.85 -7.95
CA ALA A 71 -8.90 17.01 -7.10
C ALA A 71 -9.52 16.61 -5.75
N GLY A 72 -10.46 15.66 -5.73
CA GLY A 72 -11.04 15.13 -4.51
C GLY A 72 -10.00 14.46 -3.61
N LEU A 73 -9.16 13.58 -4.17
CA LEU A 73 -8.08 12.93 -3.42
C LEU A 73 -7.04 13.93 -2.92
N VAL A 74 -6.66 14.92 -3.73
CA VAL A 74 -5.74 16.00 -3.31
C VAL A 74 -6.32 16.80 -2.15
N ALA A 75 -7.59 17.18 -2.20
CA ALA A 75 -8.23 17.93 -1.12
C ALA A 75 -8.29 17.12 0.19
N VAL A 76 -8.61 15.84 0.11
CA VAL A 76 -8.62 14.94 1.29
C VAL A 76 -7.19 14.78 1.85
N LEU A 77 -6.21 14.48 1.00
CA LEU A 77 -4.82 14.31 1.44
C LEU A 77 -4.26 15.61 2.04
N PHE A 78 -4.56 16.75 1.43
CA PHE A 78 -4.20 18.07 1.94
C PHE A 78 -4.75 18.28 3.35
N GLY A 79 -6.05 18.01 3.59
CA GLY A 79 -6.65 18.13 4.91
C GLY A 79 -5.98 17.25 5.97
N ILE A 80 -5.51 16.06 5.60
CA ILE A 80 -4.85 15.12 6.52
C ILE A 80 -3.41 15.54 6.79
N ILE A 81 -2.68 16.00 5.77
CA ILE A 81 -1.27 16.40 5.89
C ILE A 81 -1.14 17.73 6.65
N GLU A 82 -2.02 18.69 6.38
CA GLU A 82 -1.96 20.04 6.96
C GLU A 82 -2.75 20.19 8.27
N GLY A 83 -3.62 19.22 8.59
CA GLY A 83 -4.39 19.17 9.82
C GLY A 83 -3.57 19.38 11.10
N PRO A 84 -2.39 18.75 11.26
CA PRO A 84 -1.53 18.93 12.43
C PRO A 84 -0.97 20.35 12.56
N VAL A 85 -0.67 20.99 11.43
CA VAL A 85 -0.03 22.31 11.40
C VAL A 85 -1.06 23.42 11.59
N HIS A 86 -2.20 23.30 10.92
CA HIS A 86 -3.24 24.33 10.88
C HIS A 86 -4.39 24.12 11.87
N GLY A 87 -4.43 22.95 12.53
CA GLY A 87 -5.50 22.54 13.42
C GLY A 87 -6.67 21.88 12.67
N TRP A 88 -7.13 20.75 13.18
CA TRP A 88 -8.19 19.91 12.60
C TRP A 88 -9.55 20.62 12.48
N THR A 89 -9.82 21.58 13.36
CA THR A 89 -11.07 22.35 13.39
C THR A 89 -10.97 23.68 12.64
N SER A 90 -9.82 23.99 12.03
CA SER A 90 -9.65 25.24 11.30
C SER A 90 -10.55 25.27 10.05
N PRO A 91 -11.07 26.46 9.67
CA PRO A 91 -11.89 26.59 8.47
C PRO A 91 -11.20 26.03 7.21
N ARG A 92 -9.87 26.17 7.11
CA ARG A 92 -9.07 25.68 5.98
C ARG A 92 -9.11 24.15 5.85
N ILE A 93 -8.99 23.43 6.96
CA ILE A 93 -8.98 21.96 6.96
C ILE A 93 -10.39 21.41 6.78
N LEU A 94 -11.39 22.01 7.43
CA LEU A 94 -12.79 21.63 7.25
C LEU A 94 -13.27 21.86 5.81
N THR A 95 -12.90 22.99 5.20
CA THR A 95 -13.22 23.26 3.79
C THR A 95 -12.51 22.29 2.83
N ALA A 96 -11.26 21.91 3.11
CA ALA A 96 -10.57 20.89 2.32
C ALA A 96 -11.28 19.53 2.38
N PHE A 97 -11.68 19.08 3.58
CA PHE A 97 -12.45 17.83 3.72
C PHE A 97 -13.84 17.91 3.07
N ALA A 98 -14.56 19.02 3.25
CA ALA A 98 -15.86 19.22 2.64
C ALA A 98 -15.76 19.24 1.10
N ALA A 99 -14.78 19.96 0.54
CA ALA A 99 -14.51 19.99 -0.89
C ALA A 99 -14.12 18.61 -1.41
N GLY A 100 -13.26 17.88 -0.70
CA GLY A 100 -12.88 16.51 -1.03
C GLY A 100 -14.09 15.58 -1.10
N ALA A 101 -14.95 15.60 -0.08
CA ALA A 101 -16.17 14.80 -0.04
C ALA A 101 -17.13 15.17 -1.19
N ALA A 102 -17.31 16.46 -1.47
CA ALA A 102 -18.12 16.94 -2.57
C ALA A 102 -17.58 16.48 -3.94
N LEU A 103 -16.27 16.59 -4.17
CA LEU A 103 -15.61 16.19 -5.42
C LEU A 103 -15.67 14.68 -5.65
N VAL A 104 -15.45 13.86 -4.61
CA VAL A 104 -15.58 12.39 -4.71
C VAL A 104 -17.04 11.97 -4.95
N THR A 105 -17.99 12.68 -4.33
CA THR A 105 -19.43 12.44 -4.57
C THR A 105 -19.81 12.82 -6.00
N ALA A 106 -19.33 13.97 -6.48
CA ALA A 106 -19.52 14.42 -7.86
C ALA A 106 -18.89 13.45 -8.87
N PHE A 107 -17.68 12.96 -8.61
CA PHE A 107 -17.06 11.89 -9.38
C PHE A 107 -17.95 10.65 -9.44
N THR A 108 -18.44 10.19 -8.29
CA THR A 108 -19.30 9.00 -8.22
C THR A 108 -20.59 9.19 -9.02
N ALA A 109 -21.25 10.33 -8.89
CA ALA A 109 -22.47 10.65 -9.65
C ALA A 109 -22.19 10.77 -11.15
N HIS A 110 -21.08 11.41 -11.54
CA HIS A 110 -20.62 11.52 -12.93
C HIS A 110 -20.34 10.13 -13.52
N SER A 111 -19.57 9.30 -12.83
CA SER A 111 -19.19 7.97 -13.31
C SER A 111 -20.38 7.00 -13.43
N LEU A 112 -21.43 7.20 -12.62
CA LEU A 112 -22.67 6.42 -12.74
C LEU A 112 -23.57 6.85 -13.91
N ARG A 113 -23.39 8.07 -14.44
CA ARG A 113 -24.20 8.64 -15.54
C ARG A 113 -23.44 8.71 -16.87
N SER A 114 -22.11 8.76 -16.84
CA SER A 114 -21.26 8.91 -18.01
C SER A 114 -21.30 7.69 -18.92
N ARG A 115 -21.26 7.91 -20.23
CA ARG A 115 -21.18 6.85 -21.25
C ARG A 115 -19.78 6.23 -21.32
N THR A 116 -18.75 6.96 -20.90
CA THR A 116 -17.35 6.54 -20.91
C THR A 116 -16.68 6.98 -19.61
N PRO A 117 -17.06 6.40 -18.45
CA PRO A 117 -16.50 6.76 -17.17
C PRO A 117 -15.06 6.26 -17.02
N LEU A 118 -14.25 6.94 -16.21
CA LEU A 118 -12.90 6.49 -15.83
C LEU A 118 -12.95 5.05 -15.30
N PHE A 119 -13.89 4.79 -14.38
CA PHE A 119 -14.34 3.45 -14.04
C PHE A 119 -15.76 3.49 -13.47
N ASP A 120 -16.48 2.38 -13.60
CA ASP A 120 -17.78 2.19 -12.96
C ASP A 120 -17.57 1.92 -11.46
N PRO A 121 -18.02 2.79 -10.53
CA PRO A 121 -17.86 2.57 -9.08
C PRO A 121 -18.44 1.24 -8.59
N ARG A 122 -19.39 0.65 -9.34
CA ARG A 122 -19.98 -0.67 -9.04
C ARG A 122 -18.94 -1.80 -9.10
N VAL A 123 -17.75 -1.60 -9.66
CA VAL A 123 -16.65 -2.58 -9.56
C VAL A 123 -16.30 -2.90 -8.10
N PHE A 124 -16.45 -1.93 -7.19
CA PHE A 124 -16.25 -2.14 -5.75
C PHE A 124 -17.39 -2.92 -5.08
N ALA A 125 -18.48 -3.24 -5.79
CA ALA A 125 -19.46 -4.21 -5.33
C ALA A 125 -18.83 -5.62 -5.24
N SER A 126 -17.81 -5.91 -6.06
CA SER A 126 -17.01 -7.13 -5.95
C SER A 126 -16.29 -7.18 -4.59
N PRO A 127 -16.64 -8.11 -3.69
CA PRO A 127 -16.01 -8.20 -2.37
C PRO A 127 -14.52 -8.52 -2.48
N ARG A 128 -14.12 -9.27 -3.52
CA ARG A 128 -12.72 -9.58 -3.79
C ARG A 128 -11.94 -8.30 -4.08
N LEU A 129 -12.38 -7.51 -5.07
CA LEU A 129 -11.72 -6.25 -5.42
C LEU A 129 -11.66 -5.32 -4.20
N ARG A 130 -12.79 -5.10 -3.54
CA ARG A 130 -12.89 -4.22 -2.36
C ARG A 130 -11.95 -4.65 -1.23
N SER A 131 -11.95 -5.94 -0.86
CA SER A 131 -11.08 -6.46 0.22
C SER A 131 -9.60 -6.41 -0.14
N THR A 132 -9.23 -6.75 -1.38
CA THR A 132 -7.82 -6.73 -1.80
C THR A 132 -7.30 -5.31 -1.98
N THR A 133 -8.12 -4.39 -2.48
CA THR A 133 -7.77 -2.96 -2.59
C THR A 133 -7.62 -2.33 -1.20
N LEU A 134 -8.56 -2.58 -0.28
CA LEU A 134 -8.45 -2.13 1.11
C LEU A 134 -7.22 -2.75 1.80
N GLY A 135 -6.94 -4.02 1.56
CA GLY A 135 -5.75 -4.70 2.10
C GLY A 135 -4.45 -4.09 1.59
N LEU A 136 -4.35 -3.72 0.30
CA LEU A 136 -3.19 -2.99 -0.23
C LEU A 136 -3.01 -1.65 0.47
N ALA A 137 -4.09 -0.87 0.58
CA ALA A 137 -4.04 0.42 1.28
C ALA A 137 -3.62 0.24 2.74
N THR A 138 -4.15 -0.76 3.44
CA THR A 138 -3.82 -1.07 4.84
C THR A 138 -2.36 -1.46 5.03
N GLY A 139 -1.83 -2.32 4.16
CA GLY A 139 -0.43 -2.73 4.24
C GLY A 139 0.54 -1.57 3.95
N PHE A 140 0.24 -0.76 2.93
CA PHE A 140 1.05 0.42 2.60
C PHE A 140 0.95 1.52 3.67
N PHE A 141 -0.21 1.68 4.29
CA PHE A 141 -0.42 2.55 5.44
C PHE A 141 0.50 2.21 6.61
N GLY A 142 0.55 0.94 7.01
CA GLY A 142 1.47 0.49 8.05
C GLY A 142 2.95 0.59 7.64
N LEU A 143 3.28 0.19 6.41
CA LEU A 143 4.65 0.17 5.91
C LEU A 143 5.27 1.57 5.80
N PHE A 144 4.53 2.54 5.26
CA PHE A 144 5.06 3.90 5.10
C PHE A 144 5.03 4.72 6.40
N SER A 145 4.12 4.40 7.33
CA SER A 145 4.23 4.86 8.71
C SER A 145 5.57 4.45 9.33
N LEU A 146 5.95 3.17 9.17
CA LEU A 146 7.24 2.67 9.64
C LEU A 146 8.41 3.35 8.93
N PHE A 147 8.35 3.53 7.61
CA PHE A 147 9.44 4.22 6.90
C PHE A 147 9.65 5.66 7.37
N TYR A 148 8.56 6.38 7.63
CA TYR A 148 8.63 7.73 8.20
C TYR A 148 9.31 7.70 9.57
N VAL A 149 8.88 6.81 10.47
CA VAL A 149 9.46 6.68 11.82
C VAL A 149 10.90 6.18 11.80
N ASN A 150 11.25 5.24 10.93
CA ASN A 150 12.60 4.67 10.88
C ASN A 150 13.67 5.74 10.68
N SER A 151 13.43 6.67 9.75
CA SER A 151 14.37 7.76 9.51
C SER A 151 14.52 8.64 10.75
N GLN A 152 13.40 8.98 11.39
CA GLN A 152 13.38 9.82 12.57
C GLN A 152 14.06 9.13 13.76
N TYR A 153 13.70 7.88 14.05
CA TYR A 153 14.24 7.10 15.16
C TYR A 153 15.74 6.83 15.02
N LEU A 154 16.17 6.29 13.87
CA LEU A 154 17.57 5.90 13.70
C LEU A 154 18.51 7.11 13.67
N GLN A 155 18.10 8.21 13.06
CA GLN A 155 18.95 9.41 12.99
C GLN A 155 18.76 10.32 14.20
N GLY A 156 17.52 10.64 14.56
CA GLY A 156 17.19 11.61 15.61
C GLY A 156 17.27 11.05 17.04
N VAL A 157 16.96 9.77 17.26
CA VAL A 157 17.00 9.16 18.60
C VAL A 157 18.26 8.32 18.81
N LYS A 158 18.66 7.51 17.82
CA LYS A 158 19.87 6.67 17.90
C LYS A 158 21.15 7.40 17.47
N GLY A 159 21.05 8.56 16.82
CA GLY A 159 22.21 9.32 16.37
C GLY A 159 22.97 8.67 15.21
N TYR A 160 22.37 7.73 14.47
CA TYR A 160 23.02 7.10 13.34
C TYR A 160 23.16 8.07 12.17
N GLY A 161 24.29 8.02 11.48
CA GLY A 161 24.44 8.73 10.21
C GLY A 161 23.50 8.17 9.12
N PRO A 162 23.26 8.93 8.02
CA PRO A 162 22.37 8.51 6.94
C PRO A 162 22.71 7.16 6.31
N ALA A 163 24.00 6.88 6.07
CA ALA A 163 24.42 5.60 5.50
C ALA A 163 24.21 4.42 6.46
N VAL A 164 24.50 4.60 7.75
CA VAL A 164 24.24 3.59 8.79
C VAL A 164 22.75 3.33 8.92
N THR A 165 21.92 4.37 8.83
CA THR A 165 20.45 4.25 8.81
C THR A 165 19.96 3.42 7.63
N GLY A 166 20.51 3.64 6.43
CA GLY A 166 20.20 2.82 5.25
C GLY A 166 20.53 1.34 5.45
N MET A 167 21.69 1.04 6.05
CA MET A 167 22.07 -0.35 6.40
C MET A 167 21.19 -0.94 7.50
N ALA A 168 20.81 -0.12 8.49
CA ALA A 168 19.98 -0.52 9.61
C ALA A 168 18.53 -0.89 9.22
N ILE A 169 18.09 -0.48 8.03
CA ILE A 169 16.76 -0.83 7.48
C ILE A 169 16.83 -2.12 6.62
N LEU A 170 18.02 -2.64 6.30
CA LEU A 170 18.18 -3.85 5.47
C LEU A 170 17.36 -5.07 5.94
N PRO A 171 17.22 -5.37 7.25
CA PRO A 171 16.38 -6.49 7.70
C PRO A 171 14.95 -6.43 7.15
N LEU A 172 14.38 -5.22 7.07
CA LEU A 172 13.05 -4.99 6.50
C LEU A 172 13.01 -5.38 5.02
N ILE A 173 14.02 -4.98 4.25
CA ILE A 173 14.11 -5.26 2.80
C ILE A 173 14.31 -6.76 2.54
N VAL A 174 15.22 -7.39 3.30
CA VAL A 174 15.55 -8.81 3.16
C VAL A 174 14.33 -9.68 3.41
N GLY A 175 13.59 -9.44 4.49
CA GLY A 175 12.40 -10.24 4.79
C GLY A 175 11.26 -10.03 3.78
N MET A 176 11.10 -8.80 3.26
CA MET A 176 10.15 -8.52 2.17
C MET A 176 10.53 -9.24 0.87
N ALA A 177 11.81 -9.44 0.58
CA ALA A 177 12.28 -10.13 -0.63
C ALA A 177 12.26 -11.66 -0.50
N ALA A 178 12.51 -12.21 0.70
CA ALA A 178 12.63 -13.65 0.92
C ALA A 178 11.26 -14.35 1.03
N LEU A 179 10.31 -13.74 1.73
CA LEU A 179 9.05 -14.39 2.11
C LEU A 179 7.96 -14.51 1.02
N PRO A 180 7.97 -13.75 -0.09
CA PRO A 180 7.04 -14.00 -1.20
C PRO A 180 7.13 -15.42 -1.78
N ARG A 181 8.33 -16.04 -1.76
CA ARG A 181 8.51 -17.44 -2.20
C ARG A 181 7.77 -18.43 -1.31
N LEU A 182 7.70 -18.13 -0.01
CA LEU A 182 6.96 -18.92 0.96
C LEU A 182 5.44 -18.70 0.78
N ALA A 183 5.03 -17.45 0.57
CA ALA A 183 3.63 -17.10 0.29
C ALA A 183 3.08 -17.84 -0.94
N ALA A 184 3.91 -18.06 -1.97
CA ALA A 184 3.53 -18.81 -3.17
C ALA A 184 3.11 -20.26 -2.86
N ARG A 185 3.66 -20.90 -1.83
CA ARG A 185 3.26 -22.25 -1.39
C ARG A 185 1.82 -22.30 -0.87
N TRP A 186 1.28 -21.15 -0.46
CA TRP A 186 -0.07 -21.01 0.06
C TRP A 186 -1.00 -20.25 -0.88
N ALA A 187 -0.63 -20.12 -2.17
CA ALA A 187 -1.45 -19.43 -3.16
C ALA A 187 -2.89 -19.98 -3.29
N GLY A 188 -3.10 -21.27 -2.96
CA GLY A 188 -4.43 -21.90 -2.92
C GLY A 188 -5.32 -21.46 -1.74
N ARG A 189 -4.79 -20.76 -0.73
CA ARG A 189 -5.52 -20.26 0.44
C ARG A 189 -5.16 -18.78 0.71
N PRO A 190 -5.55 -17.85 -0.17
CA PRO A 190 -5.09 -16.46 -0.10
C PRO A 190 -5.59 -15.72 1.15
N LEU A 191 -6.79 -16.03 1.65
CA LEU A 191 -7.37 -15.35 2.81
C LEU A 191 -6.50 -15.51 4.08
N PRO A 192 -6.14 -16.73 4.54
CA PRO A 192 -5.22 -16.89 5.67
C PRO A 192 -3.89 -16.14 5.48
N VAL A 193 -3.31 -16.19 4.29
CA VAL A 193 -2.03 -15.52 4.00
C VAL A 193 -2.14 -14.00 4.13
N ILE A 194 -3.21 -13.42 3.59
CA ILE A 194 -3.49 -11.98 3.69
C ILE A 194 -3.75 -11.59 5.16
N ALA A 195 -4.59 -12.35 5.86
CA ALA A 195 -4.94 -12.09 7.25
C ALA A 195 -3.71 -12.12 8.17
N THR A 196 -2.93 -13.20 8.09
CA THR A 196 -1.70 -13.36 8.87
C THR A 196 -0.69 -12.28 8.49
N GLY A 197 -0.54 -11.99 7.20
CA GLY A 197 0.42 -10.98 6.75
C GLY A 197 0.08 -9.57 7.25
N LEU A 198 -1.16 -9.12 7.12
CA LEU A 198 -1.57 -7.81 7.63
C LEU A 198 -1.56 -7.76 9.17
N ALA A 199 -1.90 -8.86 9.85
CA ALA A 199 -1.78 -8.95 11.31
C ALA A 199 -0.31 -8.83 11.76
N LEU A 200 0.64 -9.47 11.07
CA LEU A 200 2.07 -9.34 11.36
C LEU A 200 2.58 -7.91 11.14
N ILE A 201 2.07 -7.18 10.14
CA ILE A 201 2.38 -5.74 10.00
C ILE A 201 1.92 -4.99 11.25
N GLY A 202 0.66 -5.16 11.67
CA GLY A 202 0.14 -4.49 12.87
C GLY A 202 0.89 -4.87 14.15
N LEU A 203 1.12 -6.16 14.39
CA LEU A 203 1.86 -6.65 15.55
C LEU A 203 3.32 -6.18 15.55
N GLY A 204 3.96 -6.16 14.38
CA GLY A 204 5.31 -5.63 14.24
C GLY A 204 5.38 -4.14 14.57
N LEU A 205 4.41 -3.34 14.10
CA LEU A 205 4.30 -1.93 14.46
C LEU A 205 4.04 -1.72 15.96
N LEU A 206 3.22 -2.56 16.60
CA LEU A 206 3.08 -2.56 18.07
C LEU A 206 4.41 -2.86 18.75
N GLY A 207 5.17 -3.83 18.26
CA GLY A 207 6.51 -4.12 18.76
C GLY A 207 7.46 -2.93 18.64
N VAL A 208 7.55 -2.32 17.46
CA VAL A 208 8.35 -1.09 17.26
C VAL A 208 7.88 0.05 18.16
N SER A 209 6.58 0.13 18.48
CA SER A 209 6.04 1.17 19.37
C SER A 209 6.51 1.09 20.83
N THR A 210 7.17 -0.01 21.22
CA THR A 210 7.75 -0.22 22.55
C THR A 210 9.22 0.16 22.62
N VAL A 211 9.83 0.49 21.47
CA VAL A 211 11.24 0.81 21.34
C VAL A 211 11.51 2.24 21.80
N ASP A 212 12.62 2.43 22.52
CA ASP A 212 13.09 3.70 23.05
C ASP A 212 14.59 3.93 22.73
N ALA A 213 15.16 5.01 23.27
CA ALA A 213 16.58 5.33 23.09
C ALA A 213 17.52 4.23 23.62
N GLY A 214 17.15 3.55 24.70
CA GLY A 214 17.94 2.48 25.34
C GLY A 214 17.85 1.13 24.62
N THR A 215 16.85 0.96 23.75
CA THR A 215 16.57 -0.33 23.13
C THR A 215 17.71 -0.80 22.22
N PRO A 216 18.26 -2.01 22.41
CA PRO A 216 19.32 -2.52 21.56
C PRO A 216 18.84 -2.72 20.11
N TYR A 217 19.68 -2.35 19.15
CA TYR A 217 19.34 -2.44 17.72
C TYR A 217 18.87 -3.85 17.27
N PRO A 218 19.45 -4.97 17.74
CA PRO A 218 18.94 -6.30 17.39
C PRO A 218 17.45 -6.50 17.70
N LEU A 219 16.96 -5.99 18.82
CA LEU A 219 15.53 -6.09 19.17
C LEU A 219 14.67 -5.29 18.18
N TYR A 220 15.11 -4.09 17.83
CA TYR A 220 14.47 -3.28 16.79
C TYR A 220 14.48 -3.98 15.43
N ALA A 221 15.60 -4.59 15.03
CA ALA A 221 15.72 -5.37 13.81
C ALA A 221 14.79 -6.60 13.80
N CYS A 222 14.56 -7.26 14.94
CA CYS A 222 13.56 -8.32 15.06
C CYS A 222 12.15 -7.80 14.73
N TRP A 223 11.76 -6.63 15.23
CA TRP A 223 10.47 -6.04 14.89
C TRP A 223 10.36 -5.62 13.43
N LEU A 224 11.44 -5.09 12.84
CA LEU A 224 11.51 -4.84 11.39
C LEU A 224 11.29 -6.14 10.60
N LEU A 225 11.86 -7.26 11.05
CA LEU A 225 11.65 -8.57 10.43
C LEU A 225 10.19 -9.03 10.55
N VAL A 226 9.51 -8.79 11.68
CA VAL A 226 8.08 -9.11 11.83
C VAL A 226 7.23 -8.33 10.82
N VAL A 227 7.46 -7.01 10.69
CA VAL A 227 6.74 -6.18 9.70
C VAL A 227 7.07 -6.62 8.27
N SER A 228 8.34 -6.94 8.01
CA SER A 228 8.80 -7.44 6.71
C SER A 228 8.12 -8.75 6.32
N ALA A 229 7.91 -9.63 7.30
CA ALA A 229 7.26 -10.91 7.10
C ALA A 229 5.78 -10.73 6.78
N GLY A 230 5.13 -9.83 7.51
CA GLY A 230 3.76 -9.46 7.21
C GLY A 230 3.58 -8.92 5.79
N THR A 231 4.49 -8.04 5.37
CA THR A 231 4.49 -7.43 4.04
C THR A 231 4.80 -8.46 2.94
N GLY A 232 5.85 -9.26 3.10
CA GLY A 232 6.26 -10.28 2.13
C GLY A 232 5.22 -11.40 1.94
N LEU A 233 4.44 -11.72 2.98
CA LEU A 233 3.34 -12.69 2.90
C LEU A 233 2.10 -12.11 2.23
N SER A 234 1.64 -10.93 2.66
CA SER A 234 0.36 -10.37 2.22
C SER A 234 0.41 -9.68 0.85
N MET A 235 1.48 -8.92 0.53
CA MET A 235 1.52 -8.06 -0.65
C MET A 235 1.37 -8.82 -1.98
N PRO A 236 2.04 -9.98 -2.21
CA PRO A 236 1.86 -10.73 -3.45
C PRO A 236 0.42 -11.23 -3.62
N ALA A 237 -0.20 -11.73 -2.55
CA ALA A 237 -1.56 -12.24 -2.57
C ALA A 237 -2.59 -11.11 -2.81
N LEU A 238 -2.39 -9.95 -2.19
CA LEU A 238 -3.22 -8.76 -2.40
C LEU A 238 -3.10 -8.23 -3.84
N THR A 239 -1.87 -8.13 -4.35
CA THR A 239 -1.59 -7.66 -5.72
C THR A 239 -2.21 -8.58 -6.76
N LEU A 240 -2.00 -9.89 -6.60
CA LEU A 240 -2.64 -10.89 -7.46
C LEU A 240 -4.17 -10.83 -7.33
N GLY A 241 -4.67 -10.64 -6.11
CA GLY A 241 -6.09 -10.50 -5.80
C GLY A 241 -6.74 -9.36 -6.57
N VAL A 242 -6.12 -8.18 -6.61
CA VAL A 242 -6.57 -7.03 -7.41
C VAL A 242 -6.43 -7.31 -8.91
N ALA A 243 -5.26 -7.78 -9.36
CA ALA A 243 -4.97 -8.02 -10.77
C ALA A 243 -5.95 -9.02 -11.43
N THR A 244 -6.47 -9.97 -10.64
CA THR A 244 -7.40 -11.01 -11.08
C THR A 244 -8.86 -10.75 -10.66
N ALA A 245 -9.15 -9.59 -10.05
CA ALA A 245 -10.51 -9.26 -9.62
C ALA A 245 -11.40 -8.76 -10.77
N LEU A 246 -10.80 -8.36 -11.89
CA LEU A 246 -11.50 -7.89 -13.08
C LEU A 246 -11.10 -8.72 -14.31
N PRO A 247 -11.97 -8.81 -15.34
CA PRO A 247 -11.64 -9.50 -16.59
C PRO A 247 -10.38 -8.92 -17.28
N PRO A 248 -9.67 -9.70 -18.11
CA PRO A 248 -8.41 -9.28 -18.73
C PRO A 248 -8.48 -7.94 -19.50
N HIS A 249 -9.60 -7.66 -20.17
CA HIS A 249 -9.81 -6.40 -20.88
C HIS A 249 -9.92 -5.16 -19.97
N ARG A 250 -10.04 -5.34 -18.64
CA ARG A 250 -10.04 -4.29 -17.61
C ARG A 250 -8.81 -4.40 -16.68
N ALA A 251 -7.77 -5.13 -17.07
CA ALA A 251 -6.56 -5.29 -16.25
C ALA A 251 -5.87 -3.94 -15.95
N GLY A 252 -5.92 -2.99 -16.89
CA GLY A 252 -5.40 -1.63 -16.67
C GLY A 252 -6.10 -0.90 -15.53
N LEU A 253 -7.43 -1.05 -15.42
CA LEU A 253 -8.21 -0.49 -14.31
C LEU A 253 -7.84 -1.17 -12.98
N ALA A 254 -7.75 -2.50 -12.96
CA ALA A 254 -7.34 -3.22 -11.75
C ALA A 254 -5.96 -2.76 -11.25
N SER A 255 -4.99 -2.65 -12.17
CA SER A 255 -3.65 -2.14 -11.86
C SER A 255 -3.69 -0.70 -11.34
N GLY A 256 -4.46 0.18 -11.99
CA GLY A 256 -4.63 1.58 -11.57
C GLY A 256 -5.24 1.71 -10.17
N LEU A 257 -6.29 0.94 -9.86
CA LEU A 257 -6.90 0.90 -8.53
C LEU A 257 -5.93 0.35 -7.48
N GLY A 258 -5.17 -0.69 -7.82
CA GLY A 258 -4.14 -1.25 -6.94
C GLY A 258 -3.02 -0.26 -6.64
N THR A 259 -2.53 0.47 -7.63
CA THR A 259 -1.53 1.54 -7.44
C THR A 259 -2.11 2.69 -6.63
N SER A 260 -3.30 3.17 -6.96
CA SER A 260 -3.95 4.25 -6.22
C SER A 260 -4.14 3.89 -4.74
N ALA A 261 -4.54 2.66 -4.43
CA ALA A 261 -4.68 2.20 -3.05
C ALA A 261 -3.33 2.18 -2.31
N ARG A 262 -2.24 1.79 -2.98
CA ARG A 262 -0.90 1.83 -2.40
C ARG A 262 -0.47 3.25 -2.07
N GLU A 263 -0.63 4.18 -3.01
CA GLU A 263 -0.25 5.58 -2.83
C GLU A 263 -1.10 6.28 -1.75
N ILE A 264 -2.41 6.07 -1.76
CA ILE A 264 -3.31 6.60 -0.72
C ILE A 264 -2.94 6.02 0.65
N GLY A 265 -2.74 4.71 0.74
CA GLY A 265 -2.29 4.05 1.97
C GLY A 265 -0.98 4.66 2.47
N ALA A 266 0.01 4.78 1.59
CA ALA A 266 1.32 5.34 1.92
C ALA A 266 1.23 6.78 2.46
N ALA A 267 0.51 7.64 1.74
CA ALA A 267 0.32 9.04 2.12
C ALA A 267 -0.40 9.17 3.48
N LEU A 268 -1.47 8.40 3.69
CA LEU A 268 -2.18 8.36 4.97
C LEU A 268 -1.28 7.86 6.10
N GLY A 269 -0.43 6.86 5.83
CA GLY A 269 0.48 6.30 6.82
C GLY A 269 1.46 7.36 7.34
N VAL A 270 2.09 8.09 6.43
CA VAL A 270 2.98 9.21 6.78
C VAL A 270 2.22 10.31 7.52
N ALA A 271 1.06 10.72 7.02
CA ALA A 271 0.32 11.85 7.55
C ALA A 271 -0.24 11.59 8.96
N VAL A 272 -0.85 10.42 9.22
CA VAL A 272 -1.33 10.03 10.56
C VAL A 272 -0.17 9.92 11.54
N THR A 273 0.95 9.34 11.11
CA THR A 273 2.12 9.18 11.98
C THR A 273 2.73 10.55 12.32
N GLY A 274 2.91 11.42 11.32
CA GLY A 274 3.39 12.79 11.50
C GLY A 274 2.47 13.63 12.38
N THR A 275 1.15 13.46 12.24
CA THR A 275 0.14 14.10 13.11
C THR A 275 0.38 13.75 14.57
N VAL A 276 0.43 12.45 14.88
CA VAL A 276 0.59 12.03 16.28
C VAL A 276 1.95 12.45 16.80
N LEU A 277 3.01 12.35 15.99
CA LEU A 277 4.34 12.78 16.36
C LEU A 277 4.42 14.28 16.68
N ALA A 278 3.82 15.13 15.84
CA ALA A 278 3.78 16.58 16.03
C ALA A 278 2.94 17.02 17.24
N SER A 279 2.02 16.18 17.70
CA SER A 279 1.23 16.43 18.92
C SER A 279 1.95 16.10 20.22
N HIS A 280 3.21 15.65 20.17
CA HIS A 280 4.02 15.30 21.34
C HIS A 280 5.24 16.22 21.46
N PRO A 281 5.80 16.41 22.67
CA PRO A 281 6.90 17.36 22.91
C PRO A 281 8.18 17.00 22.17
N ASP A 282 8.51 15.70 22.16
CA ASP A 282 9.73 15.18 21.57
C ASP A 282 9.45 13.92 20.74
N LEU A 283 10.35 13.67 19.79
CA LEU A 283 10.31 12.52 18.90
C LEU A 283 10.24 11.18 19.65
N SER A 284 11.00 11.04 20.73
CA SER A 284 11.06 9.82 21.56
C SER A 284 9.71 9.51 22.21
N HIS A 285 9.01 10.52 22.71
CA HIS A 285 7.71 10.38 23.36
C HIS A 285 6.57 10.19 22.36
N GLY A 286 6.63 10.81 21.18
CA GLY A 286 5.57 10.71 20.17
C GLY A 286 5.62 9.44 19.32
N MET A 287 6.80 8.81 19.17
CA MET A 287 6.96 7.63 18.32
C MET A 287 6.11 6.43 18.74
N GLY A 288 6.11 6.10 20.04
CA GLY A 288 5.33 5.00 20.59
C GLY A 288 3.82 5.16 20.33
N PRO A 289 3.19 6.26 20.78
CA PRO A 289 1.78 6.56 20.52
C PRO A 289 1.44 6.58 19.01
N ALA A 290 2.30 7.14 18.17
CA ALA A 290 2.07 7.20 16.72
C ALA A 290 1.99 5.79 16.12
N LEU A 291 2.98 4.94 16.41
CA LEU A 291 3.00 3.57 15.91
C LEU A 291 1.90 2.69 16.50
N ARG A 292 1.51 2.88 17.77
CA ARG A 292 0.35 2.18 18.36
C ARG A 292 -0.94 2.54 17.64
N THR A 293 -1.15 3.83 17.37
CA THR A 293 -2.34 4.31 16.66
C THR A 293 -2.44 3.67 15.28
N VAL A 294 -1.34 3.72 14.51
CA VAL A 294 -1.28 3.09 13.18
C VAL A 294 -1.47 1.57 13.29
N ALA A 295 -0.85 0.91 14.25
CA ALA A 295 -0.96 -0.52 14.42
C ALA A 295 -2.40 -0.97 14.73
N VAL A 296 -3.09 -0.27 15.62
CA VAL A 296 -4.51 -0.53 15.92
C VAL A 296 -5.36 -0.35 14.66
N LEU A 297 -5.16 0.74 13.91
CA LEU A 297 -5.86 0.97 12.66
C LEU A 297 -5.58 -0.14 11.63
N VAL A 298 -4.33 -0.59 11.50
CA VAL A 298 -3.96 -1.73 10.64
C VAL A 298 -4.69 -3.01 11.08
N LEU A 299 -4.73 -3.31 12.38
CA LEU A 299 -5.40 -4.51 12.90
C LEU A 299 -6.93 -4.45 12.70
N VAL A 300 -7.54 -3.28 12.92
CA VAL A 300 -8.98 -3.06 12.67
C VAL A 300 -9.29 -3.21 11.17
N CYS A 301 -8.52 -2.56 10.30
CA CYS A 301 -8.66 -2.71 8.85
C CYS A 301 -8.42 -4.15 8.40
N THR A 302 -7.50 -4.88 9.03
CA THR A 302 -7.27 -6.31 8.80
C THR A 302 -8.53 -7.11 9.09
N ALA A 303 -9.19 -6.87 10.23
CA ALA A 303 -10.46 -7.52 10.55
C ALA A 303 -11.53 -7.21 9.49
N VAL A 304 -11.65 -5.97 9.03
CA VAL A 304 -12.59 -5.57 7.96
C VAL A 304 -12.28 -6.28 6.64
N VAL A 305 -11.00 -6.37 6.25
CA VAL A 305 -10.55 -7.09 5.05
C VAL A 305 -10.92 -8.57 5.14
N VAL A 306 -10.70 -9.20 6.29
CA VAL A 306 -11.01 -10.63 6.51
C VAL A 306 -12.50 -10.89 6.51
N LEU A 307 -13.29 -10.06 7.20
CA LEU A 307 -14.76 -10.18 7.24
C LEU A 307 -15.36 -9.98 5.84
N GLY A 308 -14.90 -8.96 5.11
CA GLY A 308 -15.36 -8.69 3.74
C GLY A 308 -15.04 -9.81 2.75
N HIS A 309 -14.04 -10.63 3.04
CA HIS A 309 -13.63 -11.76 2.20
C HIS A 309 -14.28 -13.09 2.66
N ARG A 310 -14.69 -13.22 3.92
CA ARG A 310 -15.40 -14.39 4.48
C ARG A 310 -16.86 -14.50 4.01
N ASP A 311 -17.55 -13.37 3.81
CA ASP A 311 -19.00 -13.32 3.55
C ASP A 311 -19.47 -14.13 2.32
N ARG A 312 -18.56 -14.59 1.44
CA ARG A 312 -18.96 -15.41 0.26
C ARG A 312 -18.09 -16.59 -0.17
N SER A 313 -16.94 -16.89 0.46
CA SER A 313 -16.30 -18.20 0.19
C SER A 313 -17.23 -19.36 0.59
N GLY A 314 -18.05 -19.16 1.63
CA GLY A 314 -19.14 -20.06 2.03
C GLY A 314 -20.27 -20.17 0.99
N LYS A 315 -20.68 -19.08 0.34
CA LYS A 315 -21.73 -19.10 -0.70
C LYS A 315 -21.26 -19.79 -2.00
N SER A 316 -20.02 -19.57 -2.46
CA SER A 316 -19.50 -20.26 -3.65
C SER A 316 -19.28 -21.77 -3.43
N ARG A 317 -18.81 -22.19 -2.24
CA ARG A 317 -18.71 -23.63 -1.91
C ARG A 317 -20.07 -24.31 -1.84
N THR A 318 -21.07 -23.63 -1.27
CA THR A 318 -22.44 -24.17 -1.16
C THR A 318 -23.09 -24.34 -2.53
N ILE A 319 -22.90 -23.38 -3.46
CA ILE A 319 -23.45 -23.47 -4.82
C ILE A 319 -22.76 -24.57 -5.64
N ALA A 320 -21.43 -24.72 -5.54
CA ALA A 320 -20.70 -25.78 -6.24
C ALA A 320 -21.10 -27.18 -5.74
N PHE A 321 -21.21 -27.35 -4.42
CA PHE A 321 -21.64 -28.60 -3.80
C PHE A 321 -23.10 -28.98 -4.17
N ASN A 322 -23.99 -27.99 -4.26
CA ASN A 322 -25.38 -28.25 -4.66
C ASN A 322 -25.48 -28.66 -6.15
N ARG A 323 -24.62 -28.10 -7.00
CA ARG A 323 -24.57 -28.44 -8.44
C ARG A 323 -24.11 -29.89 -8.67
N GLU A 324 -23.12 -30.37 -7.91
CA GLU A 324 -22.66 -31.76 -7.97
C GLU A 324 -23.71 -32.76 -7.42
N ARG A 325 -24.49 -32.39 -6.40
CA ARG A 325 -25.62 -33.20 -5.92
C ARG A 325 -26.75 -33.31 -6.94
N VAL A 326 -27.06 -32.24 -7.65
CA VAL A 326 -28.11 -32.24 -8.67
C VAL A 326 -27.69 -33.10 -9.87
N LEU A 327 -26.45 -32.97 -10.33
CA LEU A 327 -25.92 -33.79 -11.43
C LEU A 327 -25.81 -35.28 -11.07
N SER A 328 -25.42 -35.62 -9.84
CA SER A 328 -25.34 -37.02 -9.36
C SER A 328 -26.70 -37.67 -9.04
N ARG A 329 -27.77 -36.88 -8.89
CA ARG A 329 -29.16 -37.38 -8.84
C ARG A 329 -29.76 -37.57 -10.24
N SER A 330 -29.41 -36.71 -11.19
CA SER A 330 -29.85 -36.84 -12.59
C SER A 330 -29.22 -38.01 -13.33
N ALA A 331 -28.06 -38.50 -12.92
CA ALA A 331 -27.37 -39.65 -13.54
C ALA A 331 -27.84 -41.02 -12.99
N ARG A 332 -28.82 -41.05 -12.08
CA ARG A 332 -29.39 -42.28 -11.47
C ARG A 332 -30.84 -42.56 -11.90
N HIS A 333 -31.37 -41.79 -12.83
CA HIS A 333 -32.64 -42.02 -13.52
C HIS A 333 -32.36 -42.11 -15.01
#